data_AF-A0A521CQB3-F1
#
_entry.id   AF-A0A521CQB3-F1
#
_cell.length_a   1.000
_cell.length_b   1.000
_cell.length_c   1.000
_cell.angle_alpha   90.00
_cell.angle_beta   90.00
_cell.angle_gamma   90.00
#
_symmetry.space_group_name_H-M   'P 1'
#
loop_
_entity.id
_entity.type
_entity.pdbx_description
1 polymer ?
#
loop_
_entity_poly.entity_id
_entity_poly.type
_entity_poly.pdbx_seq_one_letter_code
_entity_poly.pdbx_strand_id
1 'polypeptide(L)'
;MESYFEVFYQTVFAFATILILARLLGKQQLSEMTYFEYINGITFGSIAGNMATDMDGNTLQHFFGVVLFGLLTFSMSYLSLKNRKARRWLEGDPVVMISRGKIIEKNLRKTRFNVDELMETLRKKDIFDISKVQYAVLENDGDLSVMLKPEEEPLTPKNSLTPPSEKPHLPMELVVEGQIIYDNLRKVGKSAKWLLEEVRKTASISSVKDVFYAALQSDGTLYVDKYQK
;
A
#
# COMPACT_ATOMS: atom_id res chain seq x y z
N MET A 1 -46.08 10.31 13.95
CA MET A 1 -45.96 9.47 12.74
C MET A 1 -45.19 10.16 11.65
N GLU A 2 -45.44 11.45 11.36
CA GLU A 2 -44.71 12.20 10.32
C GLU A 2 -43.18 12.19 10.51
N SER A 3 -42.71 12.37 11.75
CA SER A 3 -41.28 12.25 12.10
C SER A 3 -40.65 10.90 11.74
N TYR A 4 -41.37 9.78 11.92
CA TYR A 4 -40.86 8.45 11.57
C TYR A 4 -40.79 8.23 10.05
N PHE A 5 -41.72 8.81 9.30
CA PHE A 5 -41.68 8.77 7.83
C PHE A 5 -40.52 9.60 7.28
N GLU A 6 -40.26 10.77 7.86
CA GLU A 6 -39.12 11.61 7.50
C GLU A 6 -37.80 10.88 7.72
N VAL A 7 -37.59 10.31 8.91
CA VAL A 7 -36.39 9.51 9.23
C VAL A 7 -36.26 8.31 8.28
N PHE A 8 -37.36 7.65 7.91
CA PHE A 8 -37.33 6.56 6.94
C PHE A 8 -36.78 7.01 5.58
N TYR A 9 -37.30 8.12 5.02
CA TYR A 9 -36.82 8.65 3.74
C TYR A 9 -35.38 9.14 3.82
N GLN A 10 -35.03 9.88 4.87
CA GLN A 10 -33.67 10.35 5.13
C GLN A 10 -32.68 9.18 5.22
N THR A 11 -33.03 8.12 5.94
CA THR A 11 -32.20 6.91 6.09
C THR A 11 -32.00 6.20 4.76
N VAL A 12 -33.08 5.96 3.99
CA VAL A 12 -32.99 5.33 2.67
C VAL A 12 -32.13 6.18 1.73
N PHE A 13 -32.28 7.50 1.79
CA PHE A 13 -31.55 8.43 0.94
C PHE A 13 -30.06 8.51 1.32
N ALA A 14 -29.72 8.55 2.61
CA ALA A 14 -28.35 8.50 3.11
C ALA A 14 -27.67 7.17 2.73
N PHE A 15 -28.37 6.05 2.91
CA PHE A 15 -27.88 4.72 2.51
C PHE A 15 -27.58 4.65 1.02
N ALA A 16 -28.52 5.06 0.17
CA ALA A 16 -28.32 5.08 -1.28
C ALA A 16 -27.15 5.98 -1.69
N THR A 17 -27.03 7.17 -1.07
CA THR A 17 -25.94 8.11 -1.34
C THR A 17 -24.58 7.51 -1.03
N ILE A 18 -24.39 6.94 0.17
CA ILE A 18 -23.13 6.31 0.56
C ILE A 18 -22.82 5.10 -0.30
N LEU A 19 -23.81 4.27 -0.65
CA LEU A 19 -23.59 3.11 -1.50
C LEU A 19 -23.11 3.51 -2.91
N ILE A 20 -23.69 4.57 -3.48
CA ILE A 20 -23.25 5.12 -4.78
C ILE A 20 -21.83 5.66 -4.67
N LEU A 21 -21.54 6.47 -3.65
CA LEU A 21 -20.19 7.02 -3.45
C LEU A 21 -19.14 5.93 -3.25
N ALA A 22 -19.42 4.90 -2.44
CA ALA A 22 -18.53 3.77 -2.24
C ALA A 22 -18.26 3.02 -3.56
N ARG A 23 -19.29 2.82 -4.40
CA ARG A 23 -19.13 2.23 -5.74
C ARG A 23 -18.27 3.09 -6.66
N LEU A 24 -18.40 4.42 -6.60
CA LEU A 24 -17.63 5.35 -7.42
C LEU A 24 -16.16 5.45 -6.98
N LEU A 25 -15.90 5.41 -5.69
CA LEU A 25 -14.54 5.40 -5.13
C LEU A 25 -13.77 4.11 -5.44
N GLY A 26 -14.49 3.03 -5.80
CA GLY A 26 -13.90 1.78 -6.28
C GLY A 26 -13.72 0.72 -5.20
N LYS A 27 -13.04 -0.37 -5.56
CA LYS A 27 -12.81 -1.50 -4.65
C LYS A 27 -11.63 -1.20 -3.74
N GLN A 28 -11.89 -0.75 -2.53
CA GLN A 28 -10.92 -0.73 -1.44
C GLN A 28 -11.14 -2.01 -0.63
N GLN A 29 -10.10 -2.83 -0.46
CA GLN A 29 -10.24 -4.08 0.29
C GLN A 29 -10.42 -3.78 1.77
N LEU A 30 -11.46 -4.34 2.39
CA LEU A 30 -11.78 -4.09 3.80
C LEU A 30 -10.68 -4.56 4.77
N SER A 31 -9.86 -5.54 4.36
CA SER A 31 -8.83 -6.14 5.22
C SER A 31 -7.50 -5.37 5.25
N GLU A 32 -7.26 -4.47 4.29
CA GLU A 32 -5.96 -3.79 4.10
C GLU A 32 -6.20 -2.29 3.83
N MET A 33 -7.10 -1.67 4.61
CA MET A 33 -7.37 -0.24 4.45
C MET A 33 -6.19 0.59 4.92
N THR A 34 -5.75 1.52 4.07
CA THR A 34 -4.77 2.54 4.46
C THR A 34 -5.37 3.50 5.49
N TYR A 35 -4.52 4.22 6.23
CA TYR A 35 -4.97 5.27 7.15
C TYR A 35 -5.91 6.30 6.49
N PHE A 36 -5.62 6.66 5.24
CA PHE A 36 -6.45 7.57 4.46
C PHE A 36 -7.86 7.03 4.26
N GLU A 37 -7.99 5.75 3.91
CA GLU A 37 -9.27 5.08 3.70
C GLU A 37 -10.07 4.93 4.99
N TYR A 38 -9.38 4.59 6.08
CA TYR A 38 -9.99 4.48 7.41
C TYR A 38 -10.61 5.81 7.88
N ILE A 39 -9.88 6.92 7.75
CA ILE A 39 -10.37 8.27 8.13
C ILE A 39 -11.56 8.67 7.26
N ASN A 40 -11.50 8.41 5.96
CA ASN A 40 -12.60 8.70 5.04
C ASN A 40 -13.84 7.89 5.42
N GLY A 41 -13.70 6.59 5.69
CA GLY A 41 -14.80 5.71 6.08
C GLY A 41 -15.57 6.19 7.32
N ILE A 42 -14.84 6.57 8.38
CA ILE A 42 -15.44 7.13 9.61
C ILE A 42 -16.16 8.45 9.31
N THR A 43 -15.53 9.31 8.52
CA THR A 43 -16.11 10.62 8.18
C THR A 43 -17.39 10.45 7.36
N PHE A 44 -17.40 9.58 6.35
CA PHE A 44 -18.60 9.24 5.59
C PHE A 44 -19.71 8.68 6.49
N GLY A 45 -19.37 7.75 7.39
CA GLY A 45 -20.33 7.19 8.35
C GLY A 45 -20.95 8.25 9.25
N SER A 46 -20.15 9.19 9.75
CA SER A 46 -20.61 10.31 10.58
C SER A 46 -21.56 11.25 9.84
N ILE A 47 -21.17 11.71 8.63
CA ILE A 47 -22.01 12.64 7.85
C ILE A 47 -23.30 11.92 7.39
N ALA A 48 -23.21 10.64 7.01
CA ALA A 48 -24.39 9.84 6.63
C ALA A 48 -25.33 9.58 7.81
N GLY A 49 -24.78 9.36 9.02
CA GLY A 49 -25.56 9.25 10.25
C GLY A 49 -26.37 10.53 10.50
N ASN A 50 -25.70 11.69 10.47
CA ASN A 50 -26.37 12.98 10.60
C ASN A 50 -27.42 13.19 9.50
N MET A 51 -27.11 12.82 8.25
CA MET A 51 -28.05 12.90 7.14
C MET A 51 -29.30 12.04 7.33
N ALA A 52 -29.19 10.92 8.03
CA ALA A 52 -30.26 9.97 8.27
C ALA A 52 -31.14 10.32 9.49
N THR A 53 -30.60 11.04 10.48
CA THR A 53 -31.25 11.24 11.79
C THR A 53 -31.46 12.68 12.19
N ASP A 54 -30.80 13.66 11.55
CA ASP A 54 -31.02 15.06 11.86
C ASP A 54 -32.34 15.55 11.26
N MET A 55 -33.29 15.79 12.16
CA MET A 55 -34.64 16.27 11.87
C MET A 55 -34.76 17.80 11.91
N ASP A 56 -33.82 18.49 12.56
CA ASP A 56 -33.83 19.95 12.70
C ASP A 56 -33.02 20.62 11.59
N GLY A 57 -32.06 19.88 11.01
CA GLY A 57 -31.23 20.30 9.89
C GLY A 57 -31.87 20.09 8.52
N ASN A 58 -31.36 20.82 7.51
CA ASN A 58 -31.79 20.64 6.13
C ASN A 58 -31.07 19.43 5.52
N THR A 59 -31.80 18.33 5.25
CA THR A 59 -31.25 17.10 4.63
C THR A 59 -30.42 17.37 3.36
N LEU A 60 -30.77 18.40 2.57
CA LEU A 60 -30.01 18.75 1.36
C LEU A 60 -28.63 19.34 1.70
N GLN A 61 -28.47 20.01 2.83
CA GLN A 61 -27.16 20.49 3.31
C GLN A 61 -26.27 19.32 3.70
N HIS A 62 -26.82 18.32 4.40
CA HIS A 62 -26.10 17.08 4.71
C HIS A 62 -25.71 16.30 3.45
N PHE A 63 -26.64 16.19 2.49
CA PHE A 63 -26.37 15.58 1.18
C PHE A 63 -25.25 16.31 0.44
N PHE A 64 -25.31 17.65 0.37
CA PHE A 64 -24.26 18.46 -0.24
C PHE A 64 -22.92 18.22 0.45
N GLY A 65 -22.91 18.15 1.79
CA GLY A 65 -21.71 17.83 2.56
C GLY A 65 -21.12 16.46 2.23
N VAL A 66 -21.94 15.41 2.19
CA VAL A 66 -21.53 14.05 1.80
C VAL A 66 -20.97 14.02 0.38
N VAL A 67 -21.64 14.66 -0.57
CA VAL A 67 -21.22 14.68 -1.99
C VAL A 67 -19.93 15.47 -2.15
N LEU A 68 -19.80 16.63 -1.51
CA LEU A 68 -18.59 17.44 -1.56
C LEU A 68 -17.41 16.68 -0.95
N PHE A 69 -17.60 16.05 0.20
CA PHE A 69 -16.59 15.21 0.81
C PHE A 69 -16.22 14.03 -0.10
N GLY A 70 -17.21 13.37 -0.71
CA GLY A 70 -17.05 12.37 -1.76
C GLY A 70 -16.16 12.82 -2.92
N LEU A 71 -16.43 14.01 -3.46
CA LEU A 71 -15.65 14.58 -4.55
C LEU A 71 -14.21 14.90 -4.12
N LEU A 72 -14.00 15.38 -2.90
CA LEU A 72 -12.65 15.62 -2.36
C LEU A 72 -11.88 14.31 -2.19
N THR A 73 -12.50 13.28 -1.61
CA THR A 73 -11.91 11.95 -1.46
C THR A 73 -11.55 11.36 -2.82
N PHE A 74 -12.46 11.42 -3.78
CA PHE A 74 -12.22 10.96 -5.15
C PHE A 74 -11.06 11.72 -5.81
N SER A 75 -11.04 13.04 -5.68
CA SER A 75 -9.98 13.89 -6.25
C SER A 75 -8.61 13.55 -5.67
N MET A 76 -8.53 13.34 -4.35
CA MET A 76 -7.29 12.95 -3.67
C MET A 76 -6.84 11.54 -4.07
N SER A 77 -7.76 10.58 -4.15
CA SER A 77 -7.47 9.22 -4.62
C SER A 77 -6.96 9.22 -6.07
N TYR A 78 -7.62 9.97 -6.95
CA TYR A 78 -7.17 10.12 -8.34
C TYR A 78 -5.78 10.78 -8.43
N LEU A 79 -5.51 11.77 -7.57
CA LEU A 79 -4.20 12.40 -7.49
C LEU A 79 -3.12 11.44 -6.95
N SER A 80 -3.45 10.58 -5.99
CA SER A 80 -2.54 9.55 -5.45
C SER A 80 -2.18 8.50 -6.51
N LEU A 81 -3.14 8.16 -7.37
CA LEU A 81 -2.91 7.27 -8.50
C LEU A 81 -1.87 7.85 -9.47
N LYS A 82 -2.03 9.12 -9.87
CA LYS A 82 -1.18 9.76 -10.88
C LYS A 82 0.15 10.30 -10.36
N ASN A 83 0.24 10.61 -9.07
CA ASN A 83 1.40 11.29 -8.50
C ASN A 83 1.93 10.55 -7.27
N ARG A 84 3.11 9.93 -7.42
CA ARG A 84 3.80 9.21 -6.35
C ARG A 84 4.07 10.06 -5.11
N LYS A 85 4.32 11.37 -5.25
CA LYS A 85 4.50 12.25 -4.08
C LYS A 85 3.19 12.46 -3.32
N ALA A 86 2.07 12.59 -4.04
CA ALA A 86 0.75 12.68 -3.41
C ALA A 86 0.41 11.36 -2.72
N ARG A 87 0.67 10.21 -3.38
CA ARG A 87 0.54 8.88 -2.79
C ARG A 87 1.31 8.74 -1.49
N ARG A 88 2.59 9.10 -1.50
CA ARG A 88 3.45 9.08 -0.30
C ARG A 88 2.96 9.96 0.83
N TRP A 89 2.33 11.08 0.51
CA TRP A 89 1.82 12.00 1.52
C TRP A 89 0.48 11.53 2.11
N LEU A 90 -0.39 10.94 1.28
CA LEU A 90 -1.71 10.44 1.69
C LEU A 90 -1.63 9.08 2.38
N GLU A 91 -0.91 8.13 1.79
CA GLU A 91 -0.88 6.72 2.20
C GLU A 91 0.37 6.39 3.02
N GLY A 92 1.47 7.12 2.82
CA GLY A 92 2.78 6.81 3.42
C GLY A 92 3.70 6.00 2.49
N ASP A 93 4.91 5.73 2.98
CA ASP A 93 5.84 4.77 2.36
C ASP A 93 6.03 3.60 3.35
N PRO A 94 6.04 2.34 2.88
CA PRO A 94 6.41 1.20 3.70
C PRO A 94 7.79 1.36 4.35
N VAL A 95 7.96 0.85 5.56
CA VAL A 95 9.17 1.04 6.36
C VAL A 95 9.80 -0.29 6.73
N VAL A 96 11.06 -0.50 6.35
CA VAL A 96 11.81 -1.70 6.74
C VAL A 96 12.07 -1.69 8.25
N MET A 97 11.50 -2.64 8.97
CA MET A 97 11.64 -2.78 10.43
C MET A 97 12.79 -3.71 10.81
N ILE A 98 12.97 -4.79 10.05
CA ILE A 98 14.07 -5.74 10.20
C ILE A 98 14.82 -5.81 8.88
N SER A 99 16.15 -5.77 8.93
CA SER A 99 17.02 -5.92 7.77
C SER A 99 18.18 -6.84 8.08
N ARG A 100 18.31 -7.91 7.30
CA ARG A 100 19.35 -8.94 7.45
C ARG A 100 19.39 -9.49 8.89
N GLY A 101 18.22 -9.80 9.44
CA GLY A 101 18.07 -10.33 10.81
C GLY A 101 18.34 -9.32 11.93
N LYS A 102 18.50 -8.03 11.64
CA LYS A 102 18.68 -6.99 12.66
C LYS A 102 17.53 -6.00 12.66
N ILE A 103 17.00 -5.72 13.85
CA ILE A 103 15.99 -4.69 14.08
C ILE A 103 16.60 -3.31 13.78
N ILE A 104 15.88 -2.48 13.03
CA ILE A 104 16.26 -1.10 12.75
C ILE A 104 15.57 -0.18 13.77
N GLU A 105 16.21 0.04 14.92
CA GLU A 105 15.64 0.84 16.02
C GLU A 105 15.22 2.26 15.61
N LYS A 106 15.97 2.87 14.67
CA LYS A 106 15.62 4.19 14.13
C LYS A 106 14.25 4.18 13.45
N ASN A 107 13.92 3.09 12.76
CA ASN A 107 12.66 2.95 12.05
C ASN A 107 11.51 2.67 13.01
N LEU A 108 11.72 1.82 14.03
CA LEU A 108 10.79 1.65 15.16
C LEU A 108 10.41 3.01 15.78
N ARG A 109 11.42 3.82 16.14
CA ARG A 109 11.18 5.17 16.69
C ARG A 109 10.42 6.09 15.73
N LYS A 110 10.73 6.04 14.43
CA LYS A 110 10.08 6.88 13.41
C LYS A 110 8.61 6.50 13.22
N THR A 111 8.30 5.21 13.24
CA THR A 111 6.93 4.68 13.05
C THR A 111 6.14 4.59 14.35
N ARG A 112 6.73 5.02 15.48
CA ARG A 112 6.17 4.87 16.84
C ARG A 112 5.83 3.43 17.21
N PHE A 113 6.52 2.49 16.58
CA PHE A 113 6.32 1.07 16.78
C PHE A 113 7.34 0.58 17.80
N ASN A 114 6.91 -0.12 18.85
CA ASN A 114 7.81 -0.64 19.86
C ASN A 114 8.21 -2.11 19.58
N VAL A 115 9.14 -2.65 20.37
CA VAL A 115 9.62 -4.03 20.17
C VAL A 115 8.52 -5.05 20.47
N ASP A 116 7.66 -4.78 21.45
CA ASP A 116 6.58 -5.70 21.83
C ASP A 116 5.53 -5.81 20.71
N GLU A 117 5.18 -4.68 20.09
CA GLU A 117 4.32 -4.62 18.89
C GLU A 117 4.95 -5.35 17.71
N LEU A 118 6.26 -5.17 17.45
CA LEU A 118 6.97 -5.93 16.42
C LEU A 118 6.91 -7.42 16.65
N MET A 119 7.17 -7.85 17.88
CA MET A 119 7.11 -9.28 18.22
C MET A 119 5.67 -9.80 18.19
N GLU A 120 4.67 -8.98 18.56
CA GLU A 120 3.25 -9.34 18.45
C GLU A 120 2.86 -9.58 16.99
N THR A 121 3.19 -8.68 16.08
CA THR A 121 2.82 -8.82 14.67
C THR A 121 3.57 -9.98 14.01
N LEU A 122 4.82 -10.24 14.39
CA LEU A 122 5.53 -11.46 13.97
C LEU A 122 4.83 -12.73 14.46
N ARG A 123 4.40 -12.78 15.73
CA ARG A 123 3.65 -13.93 16.28
C ARG A 123 2.30 -14.13 15.61
N LYS A 124 1.59 -13.06 15.24
CA LYS A 124 0.34 -13.15 14.44
C LYS A 124 0.55 -13.78 13.06
N LYS A 125 1.81 -13.84 12.58
CA LYS A 125 2.23 -14.50 11.34
C LYS A 125 2.98 -15.81 11.61
N ASP A 126 2.76 -16.41 12.79
CA ASP A 126 3.37 -17.66 13.25
C ASP A 126 4.91 -17.64 13.38
N ILE A 127 5.51 -16.44 13.45
CA ILE A 127 6.96 -16.26 13.61
C ILE A 127 7.26 -15.88 15.06
N PHE A 128 7.58 -16.90 15.86
CA PHE A 128 7.95 -16.73 17.28
C PHE A 128 9.44 -16.42 17.48
N ASP A 129 10.29 -16.86 16.55
CA ASP A 129 11.73 -16.63 16.59
C ASP A 129 12.14 -15.59 15.54
N ILE A 130 12.51 -14.41 16.01
CA ILE A 130 12.98 -13.30 15.17
C ILE A 130 14.28 -13.64 14.43
N SER A 131 15.07 -14.59 14.94
CA SER A 131 16.31 -15.01 14.29
C SER A 131 16.08 -15.61 12.90
N LYS A 132 14.86 -16.08 12.62
CA LYS A 132 14.43 -16.63 11.33
C LYS A 132 14.10 -15.56 10.29
N VAL A 133 13.92 -14.31 10.73
CA VAL A 133 13.50 -13.22 9.85
C VAL A 133 14.70 -12.62 9.14
N GLN A 134 14.66 -12.58 7.81
CA GLN A 134 15.66 -11.87 7.01
C GLN A 134 15.26 -10.41 6.84
N TYR A 135 14.01 -10.14 6.45
CA TYR A 135 13.46 -8.79 6.36
C TYR A 135 12.04 -8.73 6.91
N ALA A 136 11.69 -7.61 7.51
CA ALA A 136 10.31 -7.29 7.83
C ALA A 136 10.03 -5.84 7.42
N VAL A 137 8.90 -5.60 6.76
CA VAL A 137 8.47 -4.31 6.23
C VAL A 137 7.11 -3.98 6.82
N LEU A 138 7.00 -2.85 7.51
CA LEU A 138 5.73 -2.30 7.97
C LEU A 138 5.06 -1.61 6.79
N GLU A 139 3.89 -2.11 6.40
CA GLU A 139 3.07 -1.59 5.32
C GLU A 139 2.22 -0.40 5.77
N ASN A 140 1.59 0.28 4.82
CA ASN A 140 0.84 1.52 5.06
C ASN A 140 -0.49 1.32 5.82
N ASP A 141 -1.00 0.10 5.87
CA ASP A 141 -2.16 -0.31 6.67
C ASP A 141 -1.75 -0.74 8.11
N GLY A 142 -0.45 -0.77 8.40
CA GLY A 142 0.10 -1.20 9.68
C GLY A 142 0.37 -2.70 9.80
N ASP A 143 0.12 -3.50 8.75
CA ASP A 143 0.52 -4.90 8.73
C ASP A 143 2.03 -5.04 8.45
N LEU A 144 2.59 -6.22 8.75
CA LEU A 144 4.01 -6.52 8.60
C LEU A 144 4.23 -7.58 7.51
N SER A 145 4.78 -7.20 6.38
CA SER A 145 5.31 -8.15 5.39
C SER A 145 6.62 -8.74 5.89
N VAL A 146 6.76 -10.07 5.86
CA VAL A 146 7.96 -10.76 6.37
C VAL A 146 8.57 -11.66 5.30
N MET A 147 9.90 -11.54 5.17
CA MET A 147 10.74 -12.44 4.38
C MET A 147 11.61 -13.24 5.36
N LEU A 148 11.47 -14.56 5.32
CA LEU A 148 12.29 -15.48 6.10
C LEU A 148 13.71 -15.57 5.52
N LYS A 149 14.63 -16.07 6.33
CA LYS A 149 15.94 -16.49 5.84
C LYS A 149 15.78 -17.68 4.88
N PRO A 150 16.65 -17.80 3.86
CA PRO A 150 16.58 -18.90 2.89
C PRO A 150 16.49 -20.29 3.50
N GLU A 151 17.22 -20.52 4.60
CA GLU A 151 17.24 -21.79 5.34
C GLU A 151 15.96 -22.06 6.15
N GLU A 152 15.11 -21.05 6.36
CA GLU A 152 13.84 -21.14 7.08
C GLU A 152 12.63 -21.10 6.14
N GLU A 153 12.84 -20.96 4.82
CA GLU A 153 11.76 -20.98 3.84
C GLU A 153 11.11 -22.37 3.76
N PRO A 154 9.78 -22.46 3.57
CA PRO A 154 9.11 -23.72 3.32
C PRO A 154 9.72 -24.45 2.11
N LEU A 155 9.81 -25.78 2.21
CA LEU A 155 10.27 -26.59 1.09
C LEU A 155 9.29 -26.50 -0.07
N THR A 156 9.84 -26.19 -1.23
CA THR A 156 9.18 -26.19 -2.54
C THR A 156 9.90 -27.19 -3.44
N PRO A 157 9.24 -27.71 -4.50
CA PRO A 157 9.93 -28.56 -5.47
C PRO A 157 11.22 -27.93 -6.02
N LYS A 158 11.24 -26.59 -6.15
CA LYS A 158 12.38 -25.83 -6.68
C LYS A 158 13.57 -25.74 -5.71
N ASN A 159 13.33 -25.54 -4.41
CA ASN A 159 14.41 -25.37 -3.41
C ASN A 159 14.80 -26.69 -2.71
N SER A 160 14.06 -27.79 -2.94
CA SER A 160 14.35 -29.10 -2.34
C SER A 160 15.70 -29.72 -2.75
N LEU A 161 16.26 -29.29 -3.90
CA LEU A 161 17.48 -29.85 -4.49
C LEU A 161 18.61 -28.82 -4.66
N THR A 162 18.36 -27.55 -4.35
CA THR A 162 19.33 -26.46 -4.55
C THR A 162 19.69 -25.84 -3.21
N PRO A 163 20.98 -25.56 -2.94
CA PRO A 163 21.38 -24.84 -1.75
C PRO A 163 20.63 -23.49 -1.66
N PRO A 164 20.29 -23.03 -0.45
CA PRO A 164 19.66 -21.74 -0.27
C PRO A 164 20.53 -20.62 -0.86
N SER A 165 19.91 -19.61 -1.48
CA SER A 165 20.63 -18.45 -2.02
C SER A 165 21.45 -17.77 -0.93
N GLU A 166 22.73 -17.49 -1.18
CA GLU A 166 23.67 -17.06 -0.13
C GLU A 166 23.24 -15.76 0.58
N LYS A 167 22.54 -14.83 -0.11
CA LYS A 167 22.10 -13.54 0.44
C LYS A 167 20.87 -12.99 -0.30
N PRO A 168 19.63 -13.37 0.04
CA PRO A 168 18.46 -12.71 -0.53
C PRO A 168 18.48 -11.23 -0.16
N HIS A 169 18.25 -10.38 -1.16
CA HIS A 169 17.97 -8.98 -0.98
C HIS A 169 16.48 -8.74 -1.15
N LEU A 170 15.92 -7.74 -0.46
CA LEU A 170 14.56 -7.30 -0.78
C LEU A 170 14.52 -6.90 -2.26
N PRO A 171 13.53 -7.38 -3.03
CA PRO A 171 13.32 -6.88 -4.37
C PRO A 171 13.18 -5.36 -4.33
N MET A 172 13.85 -4.68 -5.25
CA MET A 172 13.84 -3.22 -5.30
C MET A 172 13.37 -2.74 -6.66
N GLU A 173 12.30 -1.95 -6.64
CA GLU A 173 11.80 -1.26 -7.82
C GLU A 173 12.85 -0.26 -8.32
N LEU A 174 13.22 -0.36 -9.58
CA LEU A 174 14.18 0.53 -10.23
C LEU A 174 13.50 1.45 -11.24
N VAL A 175 12.43 0.97 -11.89
CA VAL A 175 11.57 1.76 -12.78
C VAL A 175 10.11 1.50 -12.43
N VAL A 176 9.34 2.57 -12.31
CA VAL A 176 7.88 2.52 -12.19
C VAL A 176 7.30 3.58 -13.12
N GLU A 177 6.38 3.18 -13.98
CA GLU A 177 5.68 4.04 -14.94
C GLU A 177 6.62 4.92 -15.77
N GLY A 178 7.67 4.32 -16.32
CA GLY A 178 8.67 5.00 -17.14
C GLY A 178 9.62 5.93 -16.36
N GLN A 179 9.55 5.98 -15.03
CA GLN A 179 10.40 6.83 -14.18
C GLN A 179 11.43 6.01 -13.40
N ILE A 180 12.68 6.47 -13.42
CA ILE A 180 13.78 5.86 -12.66
C ILE A 180 13.67 6.23 -11.18
N ILE A 181 13.77 5.23 -10.31
CA ILE A 181 13.82 5.41 -8.86
C ILE A 181 15.29 5.50 -8.41
N TYR A 182 15.87 6.70 -8.50
CA TYR A 182 17.29 6.94 -8.19
C TYR A 182 17.67 6.55 -6.76
N ASP A 183 16.78 6.73 -5.78
CA ASP A 183 17.03 6.31 -4.40
C ASP A 183 17.29 4.81 -4.30
N ASN A 184 16.52 4.01 -5.03
CA ASN A 184 16.65 2.55 -5.01
C ASN A 184 17.91 2.11 -5.75
N LEU A 185 18.23 2.72 -6.89
CA LEU A 185 19.50 2.50 -7.59
C LEU A 185 20.71 2.73 -6.68
N ARG A 186 20.71 3.84 -5.91
CA ARG A 186 21.77 4.12 -4.93
C ARG A 186 21.86 3.05 -3.84
N LYS A 187 20.72 2.59 -3.31
CA LYS A 187 20.67 1.54 -2.27
C LYS A 187 21.22 0.20 -2.77
N VAL A 188 21.02 -0.15 -4.04
CA VAL A 188 21.57 -1.38 -4.64
C VAL A 188 22.97 -1.19 -5.26
N GLY A 189 23.56 0.00 -5.12
CA GLY A 189 24.89 0.30 -5.67
C GLY A 189 24.96 0.23 -7.20
N LYS A 190 23.84 0.46 -7.90
CA LYS A 190 23.77 0.44 -9.37
C LYS A 190 23.62 1.85 -9.93
N SER A 191 24.15 2.07 -11.14
CA SER A 191 24.03 3.35 -11.83
C SER A 191 22.82 3.36 -12.79
N ALA A 192 22.35 4.54 -13.15
CA ALA A 192 21.33 4.69 -14.20
C ALA A 192 21.82 4.13 -15.55
N LYS A 193 23.13 4.21 -15.82
CA LYS A 193 23.75 3.62 -17.01
C LYS A 193 23.63 2.10 -17.00
N TRP A 194 23.94 1.45 -15.89
CA TRP A 194 23.77 0.00 -15.73
C TRP A 194 22.31 -0.41 -15.98
N LEU A 195 21.35 0.32 -15.41
CA LEU A 195 19.92 0.03 -15.61
C LEU A 195 19.52 0.12 -17.09
N LEU A 196 19.96 1.16 -17.79
CA LEU A 196 19.70 1.32 -19.23
C LEU A 196 20.31 0.19 -20.06
N GLU A 197 21.51 -0.27 -19.72
CA GLU A 197 22.17 -1.39 -20.38
C GLU A 197 21.41 -2.71 -20.17
N GLU A 198 20.97 -2.99 -18.94
CA GLU A 198 20.23 -4.21 -18.62
C GLU A 198 18.83 -4.23 -19.22
N VAL A 199 18.13 -3.09 -19.23
CA VAL A 199 16.81 -2.94 -19.88
C VAL A 199 16.92 -3.15 -21.39
N ARG A 200 17.99 -2.64 -22.03
CA ARG A 200 18.25 -2.85 -23.46
C ARG A 200 18.49 -4.32 -23.80
N LYS A 201 19.30 -5.02 -22.99
CA LYS A 201 19.59 -6.45 -23.16
C LYS A 201 18.35 -7.32 -23.01
N THR A 202 17.55 -7.06 -21.99
CA THR A 202 16.46 -7.95 -21.57
C THR A 202 15.24 -7.81 -22.47
N ALA A 203 15.00 -6.62 -23.03
CA ALA A 203 13.70 -6.31 -23.59
C ALA A 203 13.74 -5.59 -24.94
N SER A 204 14.91 -5.40 -25.59
CA SER A 204 15.02 -4.61 -26.84
C SER A 204 14.36 -3.23 -26.73
N ILE A 205 14.44 -2.61 -25.55
CA ILE A 205 13.82 -1.32 -25.24
C ILE A 205 14.85 -0.20 -25.43
N SER A 206 14.47 0.83 -26.18
CA SER A 206 15.34 1.98 -26.48
C SER A 206 15.46 2.96 -25.31
N SER A 207 14.39 3.08 -24.51
CA SER A 207 14.21 4.10 -23.48
C SER A 207 13.51 3.55 -22.24
N VAL A 208 13.93 3.99 -21.06
CA VAL A 208 13.23 3.67 -19.79
C VAL A 208 11.77 4.13 -19.81
N LYS A 209 11.42 5.13 -20.62
CA LYS A 209 10.03 5.59 -20.75
C LYS A 209 9.06 4.51 -21.27
N ASP A 210 9.57 3.50 -21.97
CA ASP A 210 8.75 2.40 -22.51
C ASP A 210 8.58 1.24 -21.50
N VAL A 211 9.24 1.33 -20.35
CA VAL A 211 9.18 0.34 -19.26
C VAL A 211 8.04 0.73 -18.32
N PHE A 212 7.05 -0.14 -18.17
CA PHE A 212 6.00 0.04 -17.19
C PHE A 212 6.51 -0.26 -15.78
N TYR A 213 7.26 -1.34 -15.63
CA TYR A 213 7.81 -1.76 -14.34
C TYR A 213 9.16 -2.45 -14.53
N ALA A 214 10.14 -2.15 -13.67
CA ALA A 214 11.35 -2.95 -13.57
C ALA A 214 11.83 -3.03 -12.12
N ALA A 215 12.22 -4.22 -11.70
CA ALA A 215 12.69 -4.48 -10.35
C ALA A 215 13.88 -5.44 -10.34
N LEU A 216 14.87 -5.13 -9.50
CA LEU A 216 15.94 -6.06 -9.17
C LEU A 216 15.37 -7.09 -8.19
N GLN A 217 15.39 -8.36 -8.57
CA GLN A 217 14.88 -9.48 -7.79
C GLN A 217 15.88 -9.90 -6.71
N SER A 218 15.42 -10.74 -5.77
CA SER A 218 16.23 -11.23 -4.65
C SER A 218 17.43 -12.08 -5.08
N ASP A 219 17.36 -12.70 -6.25
CA ASP A 219 18.45 -13.48 -6.87
C ASP A 219 19.41 -12.60 -7.71
N GLY A 220 19.17 -11.28 -7.75
CA GLY A 220 19.97 -10.32 -8.51
C GLY A 220 19.60 -10.21 -9.99
N THR A 221 18.60 -10.96 -10.47
CA THR A 221 18.08 -10.81 -11.83
C THR A 221 17.23 -9.55 -11.97
N LEU A 222 17.21 -8.95 -13.16
CA LEU A 222 16.35 -7.80 -13.46
C LEU A 222 15.06 -8.29 -14.12
N TYR A 223 13.93 -8.10 -13.44
CA TYR A 223 12.62 -8.24 -14.07
C TYR A 223 12.26 -6.94 -14.79
N VAL A 224 11.72 -7.04 -16.01
CA VAL A 224 11.31 -5.90 -16.84
C VAL A 224 9.97 -6.20 -17.48
N ASP A 225 9.01 -5.30 -17.28
CA ASP A 225 7.70 -5.28 -17.91
C ASP A 225 7.49 -3.98 -18.69
N LYS A 226 6.84 -4.08 -19.83
CA LYS A 226 6.63 -2.97 -20.77
C LYS A 226 5.21 -2.45 -20.69
N TYR A 227 5.02 -1.22 -21.14
CA TYR A 227 3.67 -0.78 -21.49
C TYR A 227 3.08 -1.72 -22.56
N GLN A 228 1.91 -2.28 -22.26
CA GLN A 228 1.08 -2.94 -23.26
C GLN A 228 0.56 -1.85 -24.20
N LYS A 229 0.83 -2.00 -25.50
CA LYS A 229 0.32 -1.09 -26.54
C LYS A 229 -1.10 -1.46 -26.93
#